data_AF-A0A563UE75-F1
#
_entry.id   AF-A0A563UE75-F1
#
_cell.length_a   1.000
_cell.length_b   1.000
_cell.length_c   1.000
_cell.angle_alpha   90.00
_cell.angle_beta   90.00
_cell.angle_gamma   90.00
#
_symmetry.space_group_name_H-M   'P 1'
#
loop_
_entity.id
_entity.type
_entity.pdbx_description
1 polymer ?
#
loop_
_entity_poly.entity_id
_entity_poly.type
_entity_poly.pdbx_seq_one_letter_code
_entity_poly.pdbx_strand_id
1 'polypeptide(L)'
;MIDKLFDKLMNGFMVLFADRIKAFWDKMPEKDMQKLFADVLVYANTHPETFKREVAEVQFNKQLQPFPIVVEALAKGTDRWGDYFVEQMDHIFERAKSSTNPQFVVDHLIEYAQIERDTLPFVKKIVDRLYKELFSDNIVTKSAAISILPRYLKNPLVDNQKAMIRELQNKLINPKWRIRYTAYIALKAEKLLPKGFRLSFSDMVLRLYYGRPLTF
;
A
#
# COMPACT_ATOMS: atom_id res chain seq x y z
N MET A 1 -7.58 -15.23 -25.97
CA MET A 1 -6.43 -14.30 -25.84
C MET A 1 -5.97 -14.16 -24.38
N ILE A 2 -6.84 -14.40 -23.40
CA ILE A 2 -6.50 -14.44 -21.96
C ILE A 2 -5.62 -15.66 -21.61
N ASP A 3 -5.83 -16.81 -22.24
CA ASP A 3 -5.13 -18.05 -21.87
C ASP A 3 -3.62 -18.06 -22.18
N LYS A 4 -3.16 -17.32 -23.20
CA LYS A 4 -1.73 -17.27 -23.57
C LYS A 4 -0.86 -16.44 -22.61
N LEU A 5 -1.46 -15.62 -21.74
CA LEU A 5 -0.74 -14.84 -20.72
C LEU A 5 -0.55 -15.63 -19.41
N PHE A 6 -1.36 -16.66 -19.16
CA PHE A 6 -1.25 -17.49 -17.95
C PHE A 6 -0.03 -18.41 -17.97
N ASP A 7 0.31 -18.99 -19.13
CA ASP A 7 1.42 -19.96 -19.25
C ASP A 7 2.81 -19.38 -18.95
N LYS A 8 2.99 -18.05 -19.00
CA LYS A 8 4.31 -17.42 -18.87
C LYS A 8 4.70 -17.02 -17.44
N LEU A 9 3.80 -17.19 -16.46
CA LEU A 9 3.99 -16.78 -15.05
C LEU A 9 3.55 -17.85 -14.04
N MET A 10 3.52 -19.13 -14.43
CA MET A 10 3.17 -20.23 -13.52
C MET A 10 4.38 -20.67 -12.68
N ASN A 11 4.71 -19.89 -11.65
CA ASN A 11 5.59 -20.33 -10.56
C ASN A 11 4.80 -21.16 -9.52
N GLY A 12 5.48 -21.73 -8.52
CA GLY A 12 4.87 -22.65 -7.55
C GLY A 12 3.64 -22.06 -6.86
N PHE A 13 3.72 -20.82 -6.41
CA PHE A 13 2.61 -20.08 -5.83
C PHE A 13 1.41 -19.99 -6.78
N MET A 14 1.62 -19.60 -8.04
CA MET A 14 0.52 -19.49 -9.00
C MET A 14 -0.08 -20.84 -9.36
N VAL A 15 0.72 -21.90 -9.45
CA VAL A 15 0.22 -23.28 -9.66
C VAL A 15 -0.74 -23.69 -8.54
N LEU A 16 -0.47 -23.27 -7.30
CA LEU A 16 -1.28 -23.64 -6.14
C LEU A 16 -2.51 -22.75 -5.93
N PHE A 17 -2.43 -21.46 -6.27
CA PHE A 17 -3.41 -20.48 -5.81
C PHE A 17 -4.13 -19.71 -6.92
N ALA A 18 -3.72 -19.77 -8.20
CA ALA A 18 -4.28 -18.95 -9.27
C ALA A 18 -5.82 -19.03 -9.38
N ASP A 19 -6.37 -20.25 -9.42
CA ASP A 19 -7.81 -20.46 -9.59
C ASP A 19 -8.62 -19.93 -8.40
N ARG A 20 -8.07 -20.09 -7.18
CA ARG A 20 -8.71 -19.62 -5.95
C ARG A 20 -8.62 -18.10 -5.84
N ILE A 21 -7.50 -17.51 -6.25
CA ILE A 21 -7.35 -16.06 -6.35
C ILE A 21 -8.33 -15.48 -7.37
N LYS A 22 -8.52 -16.14 -8.51
CA LYS A 22 -9.52 -15.71 -9.50
C LYS A 22 -10.93 -15.78 -8.91
N ALA A 23 -11.28 -16.90 -8.27
CA ALA A 23 -12.59 -17.09 -7.64
C ALA A 23 -12.84 -16.09 -6.48
N PHE A 24 -11.79 -15.63 -5.80
CA PHE A 24 -11.88 -14.64 -4.72
C PHE A 24 -12.60 -13.37 -5.20
N TRP A 25 -12.29 -12.90 -6.41
CA TRP A 25 -12.87 -11.69 -6.98
C TRP A 25 -14.27 -11.90 -7.60
N ASP A 26 -14.64 -13.13 -7.94
CA ASP A 26 -15.86 -13.46 -8.69
C ASP A 26 -17.08 -13.81 -7.82
N LYS A 27 -16.93 -13.86 -6.48
CA LYS A 27 -17.90 -14.21 -5.40
C LYS A 27 -17.57 -15.50 -4.64
N MET A 28 -16.35 -15.62 -4.12
CA MET A 28 -16.00 -16.68 -3.17
C MET A 28 -16.77 -16.51 -1.84
N PRO A 29 -17.33 -17.58 -1.25
CA PRO A 29 -17.89 -17.51 0.09
C PRO A 29 -16.84 -17.14 1.14
N GLU A 30 -17.21 -16.39 2.18
CA GLU A 30 -16.29 -15.92 3.23
C GLU A 30 -15.47 -17.07 3.85
N LYS A 31 -16.12 -18.22 4.11
CA LYS A 31 -15.45 -19.42 4.64
C LYS A 31 -14.29 -19.88 3.74
N ASP A 32 -14.48 -19.84 2.43
CA ASP A 32 -13.47 -20.25 1.46
C ASP A 32 -12.36 -19.20 1.31
N MET A 33 -12.69 -17.92 1.47
CA MET A 33 -11.71 -16.83 1.55
C MET A 33 -10.79 -17.03 2.76
N GLN A 34 -11.37 -17.29 3.95
CA GLN A 34 -10.59 -17.54 5.16
C GLN A 34 -9.71 -18.79 5.01
N LYS A 35 -10.20 -19.82 4.32
CA LYS A 35 -9.40 -20.99 3.98
C LYS A 35 -8.26 -20.65 3.02
N LEU A 36 -8.49 -19.81 2.00
CA LEU A 36 -7.43 -19.35 1.10
C LEU A 36 -6.33 -18.61 1.85
N PHE A 37 -6.68 -17.67 2.73
CA PHE A 37 -5.69 -16.97 3.54
C PHE A 37 -4.90 -17.90 4.45
N ALA A 38 -5.56 -18.87 5.09
CA ALA A 38 -4.90 -19.87 5.92
C ALA A 38 -3.92 -20.72 5.10
N ASP A 39 -4.33 -21.19 3.92
CA ASP A 39 -3.47 -22.03 3.07
C ASP A 39 -2.27 -21.26 2.51
N VAL A 40 -2.45 -19.99 2.14
CA VAL A 40 -1.34 -19.11 1.73
C VAL A 40 -0.36 -18.90 2.89
N LEU A 41 -0.86 -18.64 4.10
CA LEU A 41 -0.01 -18.48 5.28
C LEU A 41 0.76 -19.77 5.63
N VAL A 42 0.11 -20.93 5.54
CA VAL A 42 0.76 -22.24 5.74
C VAL A 42 1.86 -22.46 4.71
N TYR A 43 1.58 -22.17 3.42
CA TYR A 43 2.57 -22.29 2.36
C TYR A 43 3.76 -21.36 2.60
N ALA A 44 3.51 -20.09 2.91
CA ALA A 44 4.53 -19.11 3.23
C ALA A 44 5.40 -19.55 4.41
N ASN A 45 4.77 -20.05 5.49
CA ASN A 45 5.48 -20.50 6.68
C ASN A 45 6.32 -21.77 6.46
N THR A 46 5.89 -22.63 5.54
CA THR A 46 6.59 -23.88 5.20
C THR A 46 7.76 -23.62 4.24
N HIS A 47 7.63 -22.67 3.31
CA HIS A 47 8.63 -22.39 2.28
C HIS A 47 8.95 -20.90 2.17
N PRO A 48 9.47 -20.23 3.22
CA PRO A 48 9.50 -18.77 3.30
C PRO A 48 10.29 -18.10 2.18
N GLU A 49 11.50 -18.56 1.89
CA GLU A 49 12.35 -17.95 0.86
C GLU A 49 11.84 -18.22 -0.56
N THR A 50 11.31 -19.43 -0.81
CA THR A 50 10.65 -19.76 -2.08
C THR A 50 9.42 -18.89 -2.27
N PHE A 51 8.58 -18.75 -1.25
CA PHE A 51 7.38 -17.93 -1.27
C PHE A 51 7.70 -16.47 -1.57
N LYS A 52 8.68 -15.86 -0.88
CA LYS A 52 9.10 -14.48 -1.14
C LYS A 52 9.50 -14.27 -2.60
N ARG A 53 10.31 -15.17 -3.16
CA ARG A 53 10.74 -15.11 -4.56
C ARG A 53 9.56 -15.22 -5.52
N GLU A 54 8.69 -16.20 -5.32
CA GLU A 54 7.57 -16.47 -6.21
C GLU A 54 6.53 -15.34 -6.17
N VAL A 55 6.21 -14.81 -4.99
CA VAL A 55 5.32 -13.65 -4.87
C VAL A 55 5.94 -12.42 -5.54
N ALA A 56 7.26 -12.22 -5.42
CA ALA A 56 7.93 -11.08 -6.03
C ALA A 56 7.75 -11.02 -7.56
N GLU A 57 7.67 -12.17 -8.23
CA GLU A 57 7.47 -12.29 -9.68
C GLU A 57 6.03 -11.94 -10.12
N VAL A 58 5.05 -12.12 -9.24
CA VAL A 58 3.62 -12.09 -9.61
C VAL A 58 2.81 -11.01 -8.89
N GLN A 59 3.35 -10.36 -7.85
CA GLN A 59 2.63 -9.41 -7.01
C GLN A 59 1.93 -8.29 -7.78
N PHE A 60 2.52 -7.82 -8.89
CA PHE A 60 1.96 -6.76 -9.74
C PHE A 60 1.17 -7.28 -10.96
N ASN A 61 0.72 -8.54 -10.93
CA ASN A 61 -0.15 -9.10 -11.96
C ASN A 61 -1.53 -8.43 -11.89
N LYS A 62 -1.86 -7.63 -12.91
CA LYS A 62 -3.11 -6.85 -13.00
C LYS A 62 -4.37 -7.71 -13.07
N GLN A 63 -4.27 -8.88 -13.68
CA GLN A 63 -5.41 -9.74 -13.97
C GLN A 63 -5.83 -10.53 -12.75
N LEU A 64 -4.87 -11.01 -11.97
CA LEU A 64 -5.13 -11.86 -10.80
C LEU A 64 -5.10 -11.10 -9.49
N GLN A 65 -4.36 -10.00 -9.42
CA GLN A 65 -4.17 -9.20 -8.19
C GLN A 65 -3.85 -10.09 -6.97
N PRO A 66 -2.75 -10.87 -7.00
CA PRO A 66 -2.43 -11.79 -5.91
C PRO A 66 -1.97 -11.08 -4.63
N PHE A 67 -1.43 -9.87 -4.74
CA PHE A 67 -0.80 -9.17 -3.63
C PHE A 67 -1.75 -8.81 -2.47
N PRO A 68 -2.97 -8.28 -2.69
CA PRO A 68 -3.97 -8.11 -1.62
C PRO A 68 -4.21 -9.38 -0.79
N ILE A 69 -4.35 -10.53 -1.46
CA ILE A 69 -4.58 -11.82 -0.81
C ILE A 69 -3.35 -12.26 0.00
N VAL A 70 -2.15 -12.02 -0.52
CA VAL A 70 -0.90 -12.29 0.20
C VAL A 70 -0.79 -11.41 1.45
N VAL A 71 -1.01 -10.10 1.34
CA VAL A 71 -0.92 -9.18 2.47
C VAL A 71 -1.94 -9.55 3.55
N GLU A 72 -3.18 -9.81 3.17
CA GLU A 72 -4.25 -10.24 4.09
C GLU A 72 -3.90 -11.56 4.79
N ALA A 73 -3.35 -12.53 4.05
CA ALA A 73 -2.93 -13.82 4.62
C ALA A 73 -1.79 -13.67 5.64
N LEU A 74 -0.78 -12.85 5.31
CA LEU A 74 0.39 -12.64 6.17
C LEU A 74 0.11 -11.73 7.37
N ALA A 75 -0.92 -10.87 7.30
CA ALA A 75 -1.31 -9.98 8.39
C ALA A 75 -1.71 -10.73 9.68
N LYS A 76 -2.04 -12.03 9.59
CA LYS A 76 -2.30 -12.89 10.75
C LYS A 76 -1.03 -13.46 11.43
N GLY A 77 0.14 -13.27 10.83
CA GLY A 77 1.44 -13.77 11.32
C GLY A 77 2.53 -12.70 11.27
N THR A 78 2.20 -11.48 11.70
CA THR A 78 3.10 -10.31 11.64
C THR A 78 4.34 -10.45 12.52
N ASP A 79 4.30 -11.31 13.53
CA ASP A 79 5.46 -11.71 14.34
C ASP A 79 6.59 -12.33 13.50
N ARG A 80 6.23 -13.06 12.44
CA ARG A 80 7.18 -13.68 11.51
C ARG A 80 7.37 -12.89 10.22
N TRP A 81 6.33 -12.19 9.77
CA TRP A 81 6.30 -11.54 8.45
C TRP A 81 6.44 -10.02 8.49
N GLY A 82 6.60 -9.42 9.67
CA GLY A 82 6.75 -7.96 9.84
C GLY A 82 7.81 -7.33 8.95
N ASP A 83 9.01 -7.92 8.90
CA ASP A 83 10.11 -7.41 8.07
C ASP A 83 9.82 -7.56 6.57
N TYR A 84 9.07 -8.59 6.15
CA TYR A 84 8.66 -8.74 4.75
C TYR A 84 7.77 -7.57 4.30
N PHE A 85 6.88 -7.06 5.15
CA PHE A 85 6.09 -5.87 4.81
C PHE A 85 6.98 -4.63 4.61
N VAL A 86 8.03 -4.48 5.40
CA VAL A 86 8.99 -3.38 5.20
C VAL A 86 9.69 -3.51 3.86
N GLU A 87 10.19 -4.71 3.53
CA GLU A 87 10.85 -5.02 2.26
C GLU A 87 9.92 -4.81 1.06
N GLN A 88 8.67 -5.24 1.14
CA GLN A 88 7.70 -5.04 0.06
C GLN A 88 7.32 -3.57 -0.12
N MET A 89 7.25 -2.78 0.95
CA MET A 89 7.03 -1.34 0.83
C MET A 89 8.18 -0.66 0.08
N ASP A 90 9.43 -1.04 0.39
CA ASP A 90 10.61 -0.59 -0.35
C ASP A 90 10.50 -0.95 -1.84
N HIS A 91 10.17 -2.21 -2.13
CA HIS A 91 10.04 -2.67 -3.50
C HIS A 91 8.93 -1.93 -4.27
N ILE A 92 7.78 -1.69 -3.64
CA ILE A 92 6.68 -0.91 -4.25
C ILE A 92 7.16 0.50 -4.61
N PHE A 93 7.85 1.20 -3.72
CA PHE A 93 8.32 2.55 -4.00
C PHE A 93 9.39 2.58 -5.10
N GLU A 94 10.37 1.68 -5.07
CA GLU A 94 11.42 1.63 -6.11
C GLU A 94 10.85 1.21 -7.46
N ARG A 95 9.92 0.25 -7.48
CA ARG A 95 9.23 -0.16 -8.71
C ARG A 95 8.38 0.96 -9.28
N ALA A 96 7.67 1.72 -8.44
CA ALA A 96 6.87 2.85 -8.88
C ALA A 96 7.73 3.94 -9.54
N LYS A 97 8.96 4.18 -9.07
CA LYS A 97 9.85 5.19 -9.67
C LYS A 97 10.26 4.87 -11.12
N SER A 98 10.30 3.59 -11.49
CA SER A 98 10.73 3.10 -12.81
C SER A 98 9.58 2.55 -13.68
N SER A 99 8.36 2.50 -13.16
CA SER A 99 7.20 1.90 -13.85
C SER A 99 6.59 2.86 -14.88
N THR A 100 6.11 2.30 -16.00
CA THR A 100 5.27 3.02 -16.97
C THR A 100 3.87 3.31 -16.43
N ASN A 101 3.43 2.57 -15.41
CA ASN A 101 2.20 2.81 -14.67
C ASN A 101 2.51 2.85 -13.16
N PRO A 102 3.09 3.96 -12.67
CA PRO A 102 3.55 4.07 -11.29
C PRO A 102 2.38 4.07 -10.30
N GLN A 103 1.20 4.56 -10.72
CA GLN A 103 0.02 4.59 -9.86
C GLN A 103 -0.44 3.19 -9.50
N PHE A 104 -0.61 2.32 -10.50
CA PHE A 104 -1.00 0.94 -10.27
C PHE A 104 -0.05 0.23 -9.29
N VAL A 105 1.24 0.55 -9.32
CA VAL A 105 2.22 -0.05 -8.40
C VAL A 105 1.99 0.46 -6.98
N VAL A 106 1.95 1.79 -6.78
CA VAL A 106 1.74 2.33 -5.43
C VAL A 106 0.37 2.00 -4.88
N ASP A 107 -0.63 1.69 -5.72
CA ASP A 107 -1.98 1.35 -5.29
C ASP A 107 -2.01 0.13 -4.34
N HIS A 108 -1.00 -0.72 -4.40
CA HIS A 108 -0.87 -1.87 -3.50
C HIS A 108 -0.56 -1.48 -2.04
N LEU A 109 -0.19 -0.22 -1.76
CA LEU A 109 0.02 0.26 -0.40
C LEU A 109 -1.28 0.38 0.40
N ILE A 110 -2.47 0.35 -0.24
CA ILE A 110 -3.74 0.36 0.50
C ILE A 110 -3.89 -0.87 1.40
N GLU A 111 -3.32 -2.00 0.98
CA GLU A 111 -3.39 -3.27 1.69
C GLU A 111 -2.67 -3.22 3.05
N TYR A 112 -1.75 -2.25 3.23
CA TYR A 112 -1.05 -2.02 4.49
C TYR A 112 -1.95 -1.42 5.58
N ALA A 113 -3.21 -1.09 5.28
CA ALA A 113 -4.19 -0.70 6.29
C ALA A 113 -4.41 -1.81 7.34
N GLN A 114 -4.20 -3.09 6.97
CA GLN A 114 -4.39 -4.23 7.87
C GLN A 114 -3.38 -4.28 9.03
N ILE A 115 -2.21 -3.66 8.85
CA ILE A 115 -1.09 -3.76 9.81
C ILE A 115 -0.77 -2.42 10.49
N GLU A 116 -1.55 -1.36 10.23
CA GLU A 116 -1.27 0.00 10.75
C GLU A 116 -1.38 0.11 12.28
N ARG A 117 -2.16 -0.77 12.91
CA ARG A 117 -2.38 -0.82 14.36
C ARG A 117 -1.56 -1.88 15.07
N ASP A 118 -0.70 -2.59 14.34
CA ASP A 118 0.15 -3.61 14.92
C ASP A 118 1.10 -2.99 15.97
N THR A 119 1.45 -3.76 17.00
CA THR A 119 2.26 -3.29 18.14
C THR A 119 3.69 -3.81 18.09
N LEU A 120 4.08 -4.46 16.99
CA LEU A 120 5.42 -4.97 16.78
C LEU A 120 6.35 -3.91 16.15
N PRO A 121 7.68 -3.98 16.41
CA PRO A 121 8.63 -2.96 15.99
C PRO A 121 8.73 -2.66 14.49
N PHE A 122 8.31 -3.58 13.61
CA PHE A 122 8.36 -3.37 12.16
C PHE A 122 7.48 -2.20 11.71
N VAL A 123 6.41 -1.86 12.46
CA VAL A 123 5.55 -0.72 12.16
C VAL A 123 6.34 0.59 12.20
N LYS A 124 7.30 0.73 13.11
CA LYS A 124 8.20 1.89 13.15
C LYS A 124 9.01 2.00 11.86
N LYS A 125 9.53 0.87 11.34
CA LYS A 125 10.27 0.84 10.07
C LYS A 125 9.39 1.25 8.88
N ILE A 126 8.13 0.81 8.84
CA ILE A 126 7.14 1.25 7.85
C ILE A 126 6.96 2.77 7.91
N VAL A 127 6.75 3.31 9.11
CA VAL A 127 6.54 4.74 9.34
C VAL A 127 7.76 5.56 8.92
N ASP A 128 8.96 5.14 9.31
CA ASP A 128 10.22 5.79 8.92
C ASP A 128 10.38 5.77 7.39
N ARG A 129 10.02 4.66 6.75
CA ARG A 129 10.10 4.52 5.30
C ARG A 129 9.11 5.43 4.56
N LEU A 130 7.87 5.50 5.03
CA LEU A 130 6.84 6.42 4.51
C LEU A 130 7.28 7.87 4.72
N TYR A 131 7.81 8.20 5.90
CA TYR A 131 8.28 9.54 6.23
C TYR A 131 9.40 10.00 5.29
N LYS A 132 10.37 9.12 5.00
CA LYS A 132 11.43 9.38 4.01
C LYS A 132 10.87 9.74 2.63
N GLU A 133 9.81 9.06 2.19
CA GLU A 133 9.23 9.29 0.86
C GLU A 133 8.44 10.61 0.75
N LEU A 134 8.08 11.26 1.87
CA LEU A 134 7.51 12.62 1.84
C LEU A 134 8.43 13.67 1.20
N PHE A 135 9.73 13.37 1.12
CA PHE A 135 10.77 14.23 0.55
C PHE A 135 11.16 13.83 -0.88
N SER A 136 10.64 12.72 -1.42
CA SER A 136 10.97 12.19 -2.74
C SER A 136 10.62 13.14 -3.89
N ASP A 137 11.49 13.31 -4.88
CA ASP A 137 11.16 14.13 -6.06
C ASP A 137 10.08 13.50 -6.94
N ASN A 138 9.92 12.18 -6.86
CA ASN A 138 8.88 11.46 -7.57
C ASN A 138 7.51 11.77 -6.96
N ILE A 139 6.65 12.42 -7.74
CA ILE A 139 5.36 12.91 -7.26
C ILE A 139 4.42 11.79 -6.83
N VAL A 140 4.48 10.62 -7.47
CA VAL A 140 3.55 9.50 -7.23
C VAL A 140 3.84 8.86 -5.89
N THR A 141 5.10 8.50 -5.66
CA THR A 141 5.56 7.93 -4.39
C THR A 141 5.41 8.90 -3.23
N LYS A 142 5.73 10.20 -3.44
CA LYS A 142 5.45 11.27 -2.46
C LYS A 142 3.96 11.35 -2.12
N SER A 143 3.07 11.37 -3.12
CA SER A 143 1.61 11.40 -2.88
C SER A 143 1.12 10.16 -2.13
N ALA A 144 1.62 8.98 -2.49
CA ALA A 144 1.28 7.74 -1.81
C ALA A 144 1.67 7.78 -0.33
N ALA A 145 2.89 8.26 -0.03
CA ALA A 145 3.35 8.42 1.34
C ALA A 145 2.52 9.45 2.14
N ILE A 146 2.14 10.58 1.53
CA ILE A 146 1.23 11.55 2.14
C ILE A 146 -0.14 10.92 2.46
N SER A 147 -0.61 9.99 1.62
CA SER A 147 -1.92 9.36 1.75
C SER A 147 -1.95 8.30 2.87
N ILE A 148 -0.86 7.55 3.04
CA ILE A 148 -0.81 6.40 3.95
C ILE A 148 -0.26 6.78 5.33
N LEU A 149 0.80 7.58 5.41
CA LEU A 149 1.47 7.91 6.67
C LEU A 149 0.52 8.38 7.78
N PRO A 150 -0.48 9.27 7.55
CA PRO A 150 -1.38 9.73 8.59
C PRO A 150 -2.05 8.62 9.40
N ARG A 151 -2.36 7.48 8.77
CA ARG A 151 -3.08 6.36 9.42
C ARG A 151 -2.25 5.69 10.52
N TYR A 152 -0.93 5.69 10.33
CA TYR A 152 0.02 5.10 11.27
C TYR A 152 0.34 6.02 12.45
N LEU A 153 0.07 7.32 12.35
CA LEU A 153 0.53 8.30 13.33
C LEU A 153 -0.12 8.14 14.72
N LYS A 154 -1.23 7.41 14.84
CA LYS A 154 -1.84 7.10 16.15
C LYS A 154 -1.23 5.88 16.83
N ASN A 155 -0.33 5.16 16.16
CA ASN A 155 0.30 3.98 16.70
C ASN A 155 1.28 4.35 17.84
N PRO A 156 1.24 3.68 19.01
CA PRO A 156 2.08 4.02 20.16
C PRO A 156 3.59 3.84 19.92
N LEU A 157 3.99 3.08 18.89
CA LEU A 157 5.39 2.90 18.52
C LEU A 157 5.99 4.11 17.78
N VAL A 158 5.16 5.07 17.37
CA VAL A 158 5.59 6.26 16.61
C VAL A 158 5.98 7.38 17.58
N ASP A 159 7.29 7.48 17.83
CA ASP A 159 7.88 8.45 18.75
C ASP A 159 7.89 9.90 18.21
N ASN A 160 8.04 10.08 16.90
CA ASN A 160 8.20 11.40 16.25
C ASN A 160 6.93 11.96 15.62
N GLN A 161 5.76 11.58 16.14
CA GLN A 161 4.45 11.91 15.58
C GLN A 161 4.27 13.42 15.28
N LYS A 162 4.62 14.30 16.23
CA LYS A 162 4.43 15.75 16.07
C LYS A 162 5.23 16.34 14.90
N ALA A 163 6.46 15.87 14.70
CA ALA A 163 7.31 16.32 13.60
C ALA A 163 6.74 15.84 12.25
N MET A 164 6.30 14.58 12.19
CA MET A 164 5.67 14.01 10.98
C MET A 164 4.37 14.73 10.62
N ILE A 165 3.50 15.03 11.60
CA ILE A 165 2.28 15.82 11.38
C ILE A 165 2.62 17.19 10.81
N ARG A 166 3.61 17.89 11.39
CA ARG A 166 4.04 19.20 10.88
C ARG A 166 4.50 19.10 9.43
N GLU A 167 5.26 18.07 9.07
CA GLU A 167 5.72 17.91 7.70
C GLU A 167 4.61 17.57 6.71
N LEU A 168 3.61 16.79 7.12
CA LEU A 168 2.41 16.56 6.32
C LEU A 168 1.61 17.85 6.15
N GLN A 169 1.45 18.64 7.21
CA GLN A 169 0.79 19.95 7.15
C GLN A 169 1.54 20.93 6.24
N ASN A 170 2.87 20.90 6.21
CA ASN A 170 3.67 21.68 5.27
C ASN A 170 3.36 21.34 3.81
N LYS A 171 2.85 20.14 3.51
CA LYS A 171 2.44 19.78 2.14
C LYS A 171 1.18 20.52 1.68
N LEU A 172 0.41 21.12 2.58
CA LEU A 172 -0.77 21.94 2.26
C LEU A 172 -0.42 23.24 1.53
N ILE A 173 0.84 23.70 1.59
CA ILE A 173 1.34 24.88 0.87
C ILE A 173 2.29 24.53 -0.28
N ASN A 174 2.37 23.25 -0.67
CA ASN A 174 3.24 22.81 -1.76
C ASN A 174 2.88 23.51 -3.08
N PRO A 175 3.83 23.89 -3.96
CA PRO A 175 3.51 24.52 -5.24
C PRO A 175 2.64 23.64 -6.17
N LYS A 176 2.75 22.31 -6.06
CA LYS A 176 1.96 21.36 -6.86
C LYS A 176 0.59 21.14 -6.22
N TRP A 177 -0.48 21.57 -6.89
CA TRP A 177 -1.86 21.45 -6.38
C TRP A 177 -2.25 20.01 -6.01
N ARG A 178 -1.78 19.01 -6.77
CA ARG A 178 -2.03 17.59 -6.49
C ARG A 178 -1.53 17.18 -5.11
N ILE A 179 -0.37 17.70 -4.69
CA ILE A 179 0.21 17.44 -3.38
C ILE A 179 -0.62 18.13 -2.29
N ARG A 180 -1.00 19.39 -2.48
CA ARG A 180 -1.86 20.12 -1.52
C ARG A 180 -3.19 19.41 -1.30
N TYR A 181 -3.83 19.00 -2.40
CA TYR A 181 -5.11 18.31 -2.36
C TYR A 181 -5.02 16.94 -1.68
N THR A 182 -3.98 16.15 -2.02
CA THR A 182 -3.70 14.87 -1.39
C THR A 182 -3.50 15.01 0.12
N ALA A 183 -2.64 15.95 0.53
CA ALA A 183 -2.39 16.22 1.94
C ALA A 183 -3.67 16.65 2.67
N TYR A 184 -4.49 17.48 2.03
CA TYR A 184 -5.77 17.90 2.60
C TYR A 184 -6.71 16.72 2.86
N ILE A 185 -6.89 15.80 1.90
CA ILE A 185 -7.75 14.63 2.10
C ILE A 185 -7.21 13.74 3.22
N ALA A 186 -5.93 13.38 3.14
CA ALA A 186 -5.33 12.43 4.07
C ALA A 186 -5.33 12.96 5.52
N LEU A 187 -4.97 14.24 5.71
CA LEU A 187 -5.02 14.88 7.03
C LEU A 187 -6.46 15.08 7.51
N LYS A 188 -7.42 15.37 6.62
CA LYS A 188 -8.82 15.52 7.00
C LYS A 188 -9.40 14.23 7.56
N ALA A 189 -9.13 13.09 6.90
CA ALA A 189 -9.60 11.78 7.32
C ALA A 189 -9.15 11.45 8.75
N GLU A 190 -7.90 11.79 9.08
CA GLU A 190 -7.31 11.52 10.40
C GLU A 190 -7.52 12.63 11.44
N LYS A 191 -8.25 13.70 11.09
CA LYS A 191 -8.46 14.90 11.93
C LYS A 191 -7.16 15.62 12.33
N LEU A 192 -6.19 15.65 11.41
CA LEU A 192 -4.86 16.22 11.58
C LEU A 192 -4.66 17.55 10.83
N LEU A 193 -5.72 18.14 10.29
CA LEU A 193 -5.65 19.46 9.66
C LEU A 193 -5.35 20.56 10.71
N PRO A 194 -4.61 21.63 10.34
CA PRO A 194 -4.54 22.81 11.17
C PRO A 194 -5.94 23.38 11.45
N LYS A 195 -6.13 23.96 12.64
CA LYS A 195 -7.44 24.49 13.05
C LYS A 195 -7.94 25.51 12.04
N GLY A 196 -9.16 25.29 11.52
CA GLY A 196 -9.80 26.20 10.56
C GLY A 196 -9.27 26.10 9.12
N PHE A 197 -8.33 25.21 8.83
CA PHE A 197 -7.80 25.05 7.48
C PHE A 197 -8.90 24.64 6.49
N ARG A 198 -8.92 25.30 5.34
CA ARG A 198 -9.80 24.98 4.21
C ARG A 198 -8.96 24.90 2.94
N LEU A 199 -9.32 23.98 2.06
CA LEU A 199 -8.72 23.88 0.74
C LEU A 199 -9.07 25.14 -0.09
N SER A 200 -8.11 25.63 -0.87
CA SER A 200 -8.35 26.80 -1.73
C SER A 200 -9.39 26.50 -2.81
N PHE A 201 -10.09 27.54 -3.26
CA PHE A 201 -11.03 27.42 -4.37
C PHE A 201 -10.36 26.96 -5.67
N SER A 202 -9.14 27.44 -5.93
CA SER A 202 -8.34 27.00 -7.08
C SER A 202 -8.08 25.50 -7.07
N ASP A 203 -7.72 24.91 -5.92
CA ASP A 203 -7.48 23.47 -5.82
C ASP A 203 -8.77 22.65 -6.00
N MET A 204 -9.92 23.19 -5.57
CA MET A 204 -11.23 22.57 -5.83
C MET A 204 -11.57 22.56 -7.32
N VAL A 205 -11.33 23.67 -8.04
CA VAL A 205 -11.55 23.76 -9.50
C VAL A 205 -10.58 22.85 -10.26
N LEU A 206 -9.30 22.86 -9.90
CA LEU A 206 -8.30 21.99 -10.52
C LEU A 206 -8.65 20.51 -10.35
N ARG A 207 -9.18 20.12 -9.19
CA ARG A 207 -9.69 18.76 -8.97
C ARG A 207 -10.93 18.45 -9.82
N LEU A 208 -11.84 19.40 -10.04
CA LEU A 208 -12.98 19.19 -10.93
C LEU A 208 -12.52 18.99 -12.39
N TYR A 209 -11.55 19.78 -12.83
CA TYR A 209 -11.07 19.78 -14.21
C TYR A 209 -10.15 18.59 -14.54
N TYR A 210 -9.19 18.29 -13.66
CA TYR A 210 -8.20 17.22 -13.86
C TYR A 210 -8.55 15.91 -13.16
N GLY A 211 -9.70 15.85 -12.47
CA GLY A 211 -10.10 14.71 -11.65
C GLY A 211 -9.42 14.69 -10.28
N ARG A 212 -9.72 13.64 -9.49
CA ARG A 212 -9.04 13.43 -8.22
C ARG A 212 -7.55 13.13 -8.49
N PRO A 213 -6.61 13.77 -7.78
CA PRO A 213 -5.23 13.32 -7.75
C PRO A 213 -5.20 11.82 -7.42
N LEU A 214 -4.30 11.11 -8.08
CA LEU A 214 -4.20 9.67 -7.95
C LEU A 214 -3.68 9.33 -6.56
N THR A 215 -4.62 9.08 -5.65
CA THR A 215 -4.43 8.62 -4.27
C THR A 215 -5.67 7.88 -3.82
N PHE A 216 -5.49 7.01 -2.84
CA PHE A 216 -6.53 6.18 -2.20
C PHE A 216 -7.70 6.97 -1.63
#